data_AF-A0A0F9ESV0-F1
#
_entry.id   AF-A0A0F9ESV0-F1
#
_cell.length_a   1.000
_cell.length_b   1.000
_cell.length_c   1.000
_cell.angle_alpha   90.00
_cell.angle_beta   90.00
_cell.angle_gamma   90.00
#
_symmetry.space_group_name_H-M   'P 1'
#
loop_
_entity.id
_entity.type
_entity.pdbx_description
1 polymer ?
#
loop_
_entity_poly.entity_id
_entity_poly.type
_entity_poly.pdbx_seq_one_letter_code
_entity_poly.pdbx_strand_id
1 'polypeptide(L)'
;VEIDPEILADVDLGLQLPHEGGLVRQDIQQYAHALMLRRMVSKSDSRFFFVQDGDAGLSKAFLAAFAPEVAAGLVDVATVSFGKYEFNDTREVLYAKGRKDLRNDLNLTAQQLDSLPEFVLNEEIDREIVRRLAGRPLDTPFEWPYHTKSEPSRVVDLKTDRPELSRERCARLMRLATLRSVDSYFHKIRSNVRAASRPVSTPSANGRTWDRHFLYKPEMLVKIIEIYRFHHNWMGSRDTKRTPAMKLGLAKGKIYERDLFGE
;
A
#
# COMPACT_ATOMS: atom_id res chain seq x y z
N VAL A 1 27.70 35.94 -32.73
CA VAL A 1 28.77 35.74 -31.73
C VAL A 1 29.16 34.28 -31.85
N GLU A 2 30.24 34.01 -32.58
CA GLU A 2 30.86 32.68 -32.59
C GLU A 2 31.43 32.44 -31.20
N ILE A 3 31.00 31.36 -30.56
CA ILE A 3 31.49 30.96 -29.25
C ILE A 3 32.75 30.14 -29.50
N ASP A 4 33.88 30.67 -29.07
CA ASP A 4 35.18 30.02 -29.15
C ASP A 4 35.15 28.71 -28.33
N PRO A 5 35.38 27.54 -28.96
CA PRO A 5 35.29 26.24 -28.29
C PRO A 5 36.33 26.05 -27.19
N GLU A 6 37.37 26.89 -27.10
CA GLU A 6 38.37 26.86 -26.03
C GLU A 6 37.96 27.64 -24.76
N ILE A 7 36.82 28.35 -24.79
CA ILE A 7 36.22 29.02 -23.63
C ILE A 7 35.00 28.22 -23.12
N LEU A 8 35.07 26.89 -23.19
CA LEU A 8 34.18 26.05 -22.39
C LEU A 8 34.76 25.99 -20.98
N ALA A 9 34.03 26.57 -20.01
CA ALA A 9 34.33 26.39 -18.60
C ALA A 9 34.58 24.90 -18.35
N ASP A 10 35.71 24.58 -17.70
CA ASP A 10 36.15 23.24 -17.37
C ASP A 10 34.95 22.46 -16.80
N VAL A 11 34.32 21.63 -17.63
CA VAL A 11 33.11 20.92 -17.24
C VAL A 11 33.61 19.85 -16.30
N ASP A 12 33.41 20.06 -15.00
CA ASP A 12 33.68 19.03 -14.01
C ASP A 12 32.78 17.83 -14.34
N LEU A 13 33.35 16.86 -15.05
CA LEU A 13 32.70 15.63 -15.47
C LEU A 13 32.21 14.82 -14.25
N GLY A 14 32.72 15.11 -13.04
CA GLY A 14 32.24 14.55 -11.78
C GLY A 14 30.93 15.15 -11.26
N LEU A 15 30.54 16.35 -11.73
CA LEU A 15 29.32 17.07 -11.35
C LEU A 15 28.26 17.11 -12.47
N GLN A 16 28.47 16.36 -13.56
CA GLN A 16 27.51 16.30 -14.66
C GLN A 16 26.18 15.69 -14.20
N LEU A 17 25.08 16.45 -14.36
CA LEU A 17 23.74 15.92 -14.18
C LEU A 17 23.50 14.77 -15.18
N PRO A 18 22.76 13.71 -14.79
CA PRO A 18 22.48 12.62 -15.70
C PRO A 18 21.80 13.15 -16.97
N HIS A 19 22.23 12.64 -18.13
CA HIS A 19 21.70 13.02 -19.44
C HIS A 19 20.20 12.70 -19.60
N GLU A 20 19.69 11.76 -18.80
CA GLU A 20 18.30 11.34 -18.77
C GLU A 20 17.81 11.19 -17.32
N GLY A 21 16.57 11.61 -17.08
CA GLY A 21 15.95 11.58 -15.75
C GLY A 21 16.31 12.78 -14.88
N GLY A 22 15.45 13.07 -13.90
CA GLY A 22 15.64 14.16 -12.96
C GLY A 22 14.99 13.84 -11.62
N LEU A 23 15.54 14.40 -10.54
CA LEU A 23 14.91 14.33 -9.23
C LEU A 23 13.67 15.23 -9.23
N VAL A 24 12.50 14.62 -9.17
CA VAL A 24 11.24 15.33 -9.01
C VAL A 24 10.98 15.53 -7.52
N ARG A 25 10.47 16.70 -7.15
CA ARG A 25 10.03 16.92 -5.77
C ARG A 25 8.94 15.91 -5.39
N GLN A 26 9.05 15.37 -4.18
CA GLN A 26 8.18 14.31 -3.69
C GLN A 26 6.70 14.70 -3.70
N ASP A 27 6.37 15.95 -3.38
CA ASP A 27 4.99 16.47 -3.39
C ASP A 27 4.37 16.43 -4.80
N ILE A 28 5.12 16.88 -5.82
CA ILE A 28 4.70 16.80 -7.22
C ILE A 28 4.46 15.35 -7.62
N GLN A 29 5.36 14.44 -7.25
CA GLN A 29 5.22 13.01 -7.54
C GLN A 29 3.96 12.41 -6.89
N GLN A 30 3.67 12.75 -5.63
CA GLN A 30 2.51 12.27 -4.90
C GLN A 30 1.19 12.75 -5.53
N TYR A 31 1.11 14.03 -5.92
CA TYR A 31 -0.05 14.58 -6.62
C TYR A 31 -0.23 13.97 -8.01
N ALA A 32 0.85 13.85 -8.78
CA ALA A 32 0.80 13.20 -10.09
C ALA A 32 0.31 11.75 -9.97
N HIS A 33 0.74 11.03 -8.93
CA HIS A 33 0.28 9.67 -8.64
C HIS A 33 -1.23 9.62 -8.34
N ALA A 34 -1.72 10.50 -7.47
CA ALA A 34 -3.14 10.57 -7.13
C ALA A 34 -4.02 10.91 -8.34
N LEU A 35 -3.61 11.89 -9.17
CA LEU A 35 -4.31 12.28 -10.40
C LEU A 35 -4.33 11.15 -11.43
N MET A 36 -3.22 10.44 -11.60
CA MET A 36 -3.15 9.29 -12.50
C MET A 36 -4.12 8.19 -12.04
N LEU A 37 -4.14 7.87 -10.75
CA LEU A 37 -5.07 6.88 -10.21
C LEU A 37 -6.52 7.31 -10.43
N ARG A 38 -6.86 8.57 -10.14
CA ARG A 38 -8.21 9.10 -10.41
C ARG A 38 -8.59 8.91 -11.87
N ARG A 39 -7.70 9.24 -12.82
CA ARG A 39 -7.95 9.01 -14.25
C ARG A 39 -8.23 7.53 -14.54
N MET A 40 -7.46 6.62 -13.95
CA MET A 40 -7.61 5.17 -14.16
C MET A 40 -8.92 4.62 -13.58
N VAL A 41 -9.39 5.14 -12.45
CA VAL A 41 -10.59 4.62 -11.76
C VAL A 41 -11.86 5.42 -11.98
N SER A 42 -11.77 6.60 -12.62
CA SER A 42 -12.87 7.57 -12.81
C SER A 42 -14.14 7.02 -13.47
N LYS A 43 -14.04 5.93 -14.23
CA LYS A 43 -15.17 5.30 -14.92
C LYS A 43 -15.85 4.21 -14.09
N SER A 44 -15.40 3.97 -12.86
CA SER A 44 -15.99 2.96 -11.99
C SER A 44 -17.03 3.58 -11.06
N ASP A 45 -18.19 2.92 -10.94
CA ASP A 45 -19.19 3.24 -9.92
C ASP A 45 -18.84 2.67 -8.52
N SER A 46 -17.63 2.10 -8.39
CA SER A 46 -17.16 1.53 -7.13
C SER A 46 -16.83 2.60 -6.11
N ARG A 47 -17.01 2.27 -4.83
CA ARG A 47 -16.41 3.03 -3.74
C ARG A 47 -14.96 2.63 -3.55
N PHE A 48 -14.10 3.59 -3.27
CA PHE A 48 -12.68 3.35 -3.02
C PHE A 48 -12.31 3.67 -1.59
N PHE A 49 -11.45 2.83 -1.01
CA PHE A 49 -10.83 3.08 0.27
C PHE A 49 -9.32 3.03 0.09
N PHE A 50 -8.67 4.20 0.20
CA PHE A 50 -7.23 4.32 0.07
C PHE A 50 -6.58 4.24 1.45
N VAL A 51 -5.78 3.20 1.66
CA VAL A 51 -5.02 2.99 2.89
C VAL A 51 -3.55 3.27 2.60
N GLN A 52 -2.97 4.19 3.37
CA GLN A 52 -1.63 4.71 3.15
C GLN A 52 -0.77 4.54 4.40
N ASP A 53 0.55 4.49 4.23
CA ASP A 53 1.48 4.66 5.36
C ASP A 53 1.38 6.12 5.86
N GLY A 54 1.92 6.40 7.05
CA GLY A 54 1.86 7.72 7.72
C GLY A 54 2.64 8.85 7.01
N ASP A 55 2.65 8.90 5.68
CA ASP A 55 3.17 9.99 4.88
C ASP A 55 2.12 11.10 4.74
N ALA A 56 2.38 12.25 5.37
CA ALA A 56 1.45 13.37 5.39
C ALA A 56 1.22 14.03 4.02
N GLY A 57 2.12 13.85 3.05
CA GLY A 57 1.98 14.41 1.72
C GLY A 57 1.05 13.58 0.84
N LEU A 58 1.15 12.25 0.94
CA LEU A 58 0.36 11.33 0.12
C LEU A 58 -1.15 11.42 0.43
N SER A 59 -1.52 11.54 1.71
CA SER A 59 -2.93 11.69 2.10
C SER A 59 -3.54 12.98 1.57
N LYS A 60 -2.82 14.10 1.68
CA LYS A 60 -3.23 15.39 1.12
C LYS A 60 -3.39 15.33 -0.40
N ALA A 61 -2.47 14.69 -1.10
CA ALA A 61 -2.55 14.51 -2.56
C ALA A 61 -3.83 13.76 -2.98
N PHE A 62 -4.19 12.68 -2.26
CA PHE A 62 -5.40 11.93 -2.57
C PHE A 62 -6.68 12.69 -2.19
N LEU A 63 -6.71 13.34 -1.03
CA LEU A 63 -7.85 14.17 -0.63
C LEU A 63 -8.11 15.29 -1.65
N ALA A 64 -7.05 15.94 -2.14
CA ALA A 64 -7.17 17.00 -3.15
C ALA A 64 -7.59 16.44 -4.51
N ALA A 65 -6.96 15.35 -4.97
CA ALA A 65 -7.26 14.76 -6.28
C ALA A 65 -8.70 14.23 -6.36
N PHE A 66 -9.20 13.63 -5.27
CA PHE A 66 -10.53 13.01 -5.17
C PHE A 66 -11.54 13.85 -4.38
N ALA A 67 -11.33 15.16 -4.25
CA ALA A 67 -12.18 16.02 -3.41
C ALA A 67 -13.69 15.90 -3.71
N PRO A 68 -14.15 15.87 -4.98
CA PRO A 68 -15.56 15.65 -5.29
C PRO A 68 -16.10 14.30 -4.82
N GLU A 69 -15.32 13.24 -5.02
CA GLU A 69 -15.70 11.87 -4.66
C GLU A 69 -15.69 11.64 -3.14
N VAL A 70 -14.77 12.29 -2.43
CA VAL A 70 -14.75 12.35 -0.96
C VAL A 70 -15.99 13.07 -0.44
N ALA A 71 -16.31 14.25 -0.99
CA ALA A 71 -17.52 14.99 -0.62
C ALA A 71 -18.78 14.14 -0.83
N ALA A 72 -18.89 13.44 -1.97
CA ALA A 72 -19.97 12.52 -2.28
C ALA A 72 -19.97 11.22 -1.43
N GLY A 73 -18.92 10.95 -0.65
CA GLY A 73 -18.81 9.74 0.17
C GLY A 73 -18.50 8.45 -0.59
N LEU A 74 -17.95 8.58 -1.79
CA LEU A 74 -17.53 7.48 -2.64
C LEU A 74 -16.07 7.09 -2.40
N VAL A 75 -15.26 8.01 -1.87
CA VAL A 75 -13.84 7.77 -1.54
C VAL A 75 -13.59 8.03 -0.07
N ASP A 76 -12.96 7.06 0.59
CA ASP A 76 -12.43 7.20 1.94
C ASP A 76 -10.89 7.12 1.91
N VAL A 77 -10.23 7.85 2.80
CA VAL A 77 -8.76 7.86 2.91
C VAL A 77 -8.36 7.64 4.36
N ALA A 78 -7.47 6.68 4.62
CA ALA A 78 -6.89 6.45 5.94
C ALA A 78 -5.37 6.33 5.87
N THR A 79 -4.71 6.87 6.89
CA THR A 79 -3.30 6.61 7.15
C THR A 79 -3.15 5.61 8.29
N VAL A 80 -2.20 4.69 8.15
CA VAL A 80 -1.93 3.63 9.12
C VAL A 80 -0.49 3.76 9.61
N SER A 81 -0.31 3.70 10.93
CA SER A 81 1.00 3.57 11.57
C SER A 81 1.01 2.32 12.46
N PHE A 82 2.19 1.78 12.72
CA PHE A 82 2.38 0.59 13.55
C PHE A 82 3.84 0.50 14.02
N GLY A 83 4.12 -0.34 15.01
CA GLY A 83 5.46 -0.57 15.55
C GLY A 83 6.39 -1.26 14.54
N LYS A 84 7.01 -0.50 13.63
CA LYS A 84 7.89 -1.02 12.56
C LYS A 84 9.14 -1.72 13.11
N TYR A 85 9.70 -1.19 14.19
CA TYR A 85 10.99 -1.61 14.75
C TYR A 85 10.88 -2.54 15.96
N GLU A 86 9.70 -3.09 16.23
CA GLU A 86 9.52 -4.03 17.34
C GLU A 86 10.29 -5.34 17.13
N PHE A 87 10.93 -5.83 18.18
CA PHE A 87 11.57 -7.15 18.15
C PHE A 87 10.54 -8.26 17.97
N ASN A 88 10.99 -9.41 17.43
CA ASN A 88 10.09 -10.52 17.17
C ASN A 88 9.36 -11.00 18.43
N ASP A 89 10.07 -11.05 19.57
CA ASP A 89 9.48 -11.45 20.84
C ASP A 89 8.38 -10.47 21.30
N THR A 90 8.60 -9.17 21.16
CA THR A 90 7.56 -8.16 21.44
C THR A 90 6.36 -8.33 20.51
N ARG A 91 6.58 -8.63 19.23
CA ARG A 91 5.52 -8.90 18.26
C ARG A 91 4.70 -10.14 18.62
N GLU A 92 5.34 -11.21 19.11
CA GLU A 92 4.65 -12.41 19.62
C GLU A 92 3.78 -12.08 20.83
N VAL A 93 4.31 -11.32 21.79
CA VAL A 93 3.57 -10.90 22.99
C VAL A 93 2.35 -10.04 22.62
N LEU A 94 2.52 -9.05 21.74
CA LEU A 94 1.43 -8.20 21.28
C LEU A 94 0.38 -8.99 20.49
N TYR A 95 0.80 -9.92 19.64
CA TYR A 95 -0.11 -10.82 18.93
C TYR A 95 -0.92 -11.68 19.90
N ALA A 96 -0.27 -12.31 20.88
CA ALA A 96 -0.94 -13.11 21.90
C ALA A 96 -1.92 -12.27 22.74
N LYS A 97 -1.55 -11.04 23.08
CA LYS A 97 -2.43 -10.07 23.74
C LYS A 97 -3.65 -9.75 22.88
N GLY A 98 -3.46 -9.35 21.63
CA GLY A 98 -4.57 -9.04 20.72
C GLY A 98 -5.54 -10.22 20.52
N ARG A 99 -5.01 -11.45 20.46
CA ARG A 99 -5.81 -12.68 20.42
C ARG A 99 -6.54 -12.98 21.73
N LYS A 100 -6.00 -12.59 22.87
CA LYS A 100 -6.68 -12.68 24.17
C LYS A 100 -7.80 -11.64 24.26
N ASP A 101 -7.52 -10.40 23.90
CA ASP A 101 -8.48 -9.29 23.95
C ASP A 101 -9.66 -9.56 23.01
N LEU A 102 -9.41 -10.02 21.79
CA LEU A 102 -10.46 -10.43 20.84
C LEU A 102 -11.37 -11.53 21.40
N ARG A 103 -10.80 -12.54 22.07
CA ARG A 103 -11.58 -13.62 22.70
C ARG A 103 -12.45 -13.10 23.83
N ASN A 104 -11.91 -12.23 24.66
CA ASN A 104 -12.62 -11.65 25.79
C ASN A 104 -13.77 -10.76 25.32
N ASP A 105 -13.50 -9.87 24.36
CA ASP A 105 -14.51 -8.93 23.83
C ASP A 105 -15.68 -9.66 23.14
N LEU A 106 -15.37 -10.72 22.39
CA LEU A 106 -16.39 -11.54 21.72
C LEU A 106 -17.00 -12.61 22.63
N ASN A 107 -16.52 -12.75 23.86
CA ASN A 107 -16.89 -13.80 24.81
C ASN A 107 -16.80 -15.23 24.22
N LEU A 108 -15.70 -15.52 23.52
CA LEU A 108 -15.44 -16.80 22.85
C LEU A 108 -14.23 -17.52 23.44
N THR A 109 -14.30 -18.85 23.48
CA THR A 109 -13.11 -19.69 23.68
C THR A 109 -12.19 -19.63 22.46
N ALA A 110 -10.94 -20.08 22.62
CA ALA A 110 -9.99 -20.14 21.50
C ALA A 110 -10.51 -21.01 20.34
N GLN A 111 -11.06 -22.18 20.66
CA GLN A 111 -11.62 -23.11 19.67
C GLN A 111 -12.83 -22.52 18.92
N GLN A 112 -13.71 -21.81 19.62
CA GLN A 112 -14.83 -21.13 18.97
C GLN A 112 -14.33 -20.03 18.04
N LEU A 113 -13.38 -19.20 18.49
CA LEU A 113 -12.84 -18.13 17.66
C LEU A 113 -12.16 -18.67 16.38
N ASP A 114 -11.42 -19.77 16.50
CA ASP A 114 -10.70 -20.38 15.37
C ASP A 114 -11.61 -21.17 14.42
N SER A 115 -12.83 -21.51 14.85
CA SER A 115 -13.82 -22.21 14.02
C SER A 115 -14.79 -21.27 13.32
N LEU A 116 -14.80 -19.98 13.65
CA LEU A 116 -15.67 -19.01 12.99
C LEU A 116 -15.28 -18.81 11.52
N PRO A 117 -16.25 -18.83 10.59
CA PRO A 117 -16.01 -18.37 9.23
C PRO A 117 -15.52 -16.91 9.23
N GLU A 118 -14.58 -16.59 8.34
CA GLU A 118 -13.93 -15.26 8.29
C GLU A 118 -14.94 -14.11 8.17
N PHE A 119 -16.02 -14.28 7.42
CA PHE A 119 -17.05 -13.25 7.27
C PHE A 119 -17.80 -12.98 8.58
N VAL A 120 -18.12 -14.03 9.35
CA VAL A 120 -18.78 -13.91 10.67
C VAL A 120 -17.84 -13.23 11.65
N LEU A 121 -16.57 -13.66 11.70
CA LEU A 121 -15.56 -13.04 12.56
C LEU A 121 -15.41 -11.54 12.26
N ASN A 122 -15.37 -11.17 10.99
CA ASN A 122 -15.28 -9.78 10.57
C ASN A 122 -16.50 -8.95 10.99
N GLU A 123 -17.71 -9.51 10.91
CA GLU A 123 -18.93 -8.82 11.35
C GLU A 123 -18.97 -8.64 12.88
N GLU A 124 -18.56 -9.64 13.66
CA GLU A 124 -18.50 -9.53 15.11
C GLU A 124 -17.42 -8.53 15.56
N ILE A 125 -16.27 -8.51 14.88
CA ILE A 125 -15.25 -7.46 15.08
C ILE A 125 -15.85 -6.09 14.77
N ASP A 126 -16.54 -5.91 13.63
CA ASP A 126 -17.13 -4.63 13.27
C ASP A 126 -18.12 -4.15 14.35
N ARG A 127 -18.96 -5.03 14.89
CA ARG A 127 -19.88 -4.70 16.00
C ARG A 127 -19.17 -4.25 17.26
N GLU A 128 -18.07 -4.90 17.63
CA GLU A 128 -17.30 -4.52 18.80
C GLU A 128 -16.58 -3.19 18.60
N ILE A 129 -16.03 -2.95 17.41
CA ILE A 129 -15.41 -1.66 17.07
C ILE A 129 -16.47 -0.54 17.08
N VAL A 130 -17.71 -0.78 16.63
CA VAL A 130 -18.81 0.20 16.77
C VAL A 130 -19.01 0.64 18.22
N ARG A 131 -18.95 -0.30 19.18
CA ARG A 131 -19.07 0.03 20.61
C ARG A 131 -17.89 0.89 21.08
N ARG A 132 -16.66 0.54 20.67
CA ARG A 132 -15.44 1.30 21.00
C ARG A 132 -15.40 2.69 20.38
N LEU A 133 -16.07 2.90 19.25
CA LEU A 133 -16.20 4.21 18.60
C LEU A 133 -17.24 5.11 19.26
N ALA A 134 -18.07 4.60 20.18
CA ALA A 134 -19.08 5.39 20.86
C ALA A 134 -18.43 6.51 21.70
N GLY A 135 -18.77 7.76 21.39
CA GLY A 135 -18.23 8.93 22.10
C GLY A 135 -16.82 9.36 21.67
N ARG A 136 -16.20 8.69 20.68
CA ARG A 136 -14.92 9.13 20.12
C ARG A 136 -15.11 10.45 19.35
N PRO A 137 -14.26 11.47 19.58
CA PRO A 137 -14.25 12.68 18.76
C PRO A 137 -13.87 12.36 17.30
N LEU A 138 -14.39 13.14 16.35
CA LEU A 138 -13.97 13.05 14.95
C LEU A 138 -12.46 13.38 14.81
N ASP A 139 -11.83 12.88 13.75
CA ASP A 139 -10.42 13.15 13.40
C ASP A 139 -9.37 12.73 14.45
N THR A 140 -9.74 11.84 15.37
CA THR A 140 -8.79 11.32 16.37
C THR A 140 -8.18 9.99 15.92
N PRO A 141 -6.86 9.75 16.00
CA PRO A 141 -6.32 8.43 15.68
C PRO A 141 -6.99 7.32 16.50
N PHE A 142 -7.31 6.19 15.86
CA PHE A 142 -7.94 5.03 16.47
C PHE A 142 -6.91 3.92 16.67
N GLU A 143 -6.65 3.57 17.93
CA GLU A 143 -5.79 2.44 18.27
C GLU A 143 -6.51 1.12 18.01
N TRP A 144 -5.98 0.32 17.09
CA TRP A 144 -6.57 -0.96 16.74
C TRP A 144 -6.29 -2.00 17.84
N PRO A 145 -7.33 -2.57 18.49
CA PRO A 145 -7.14 -3.40 19.67
C PRO A 145 -6.59 -4.80 19.36
N TYR A 146 -6.82 -5.31 18.15
CA TYR A 146 -6.49 -6.69 17.79
C TYR A 146 -5.18 -6.75 16.99
N HIS A 147 -4.06 -6.71 17.70
CA HIS A 147 -2.73 -6.69 17.10
C HIS A 147 -2.44 -7.92 16.23
N THR A 148 -1.65 -7.71 15.18
CA THR A 148 -1.10 -8.79 14.34
C THR A 148 0.42 -8.72 14.36
N LYS A 149 1.10 -9.85 14.08
CA LYS A 149 2.58 -9.86 14.05
C LYS A 149 3.17 -8.88 13.03
N SER A 150 2.52 -8.71 11.88
CA SER A 150 2.96 -7.81 10.82
C SER A 150 2.69 -6.34 11.13
N GLU A 151 1.60 -6.05 11.84
CA GLU A 151 1.16 -4.69 12.19
C GLU A 151 0.90 -4.62 13.72
N PRO A 152 1.95 -4.66 14.55
CA PRO A 152 1.83 -4.51 16.01
C PRO A 152 1.48 -3.07 16.37
N SER A 153 0.64 -2.88 17.41
CA SER A 153 0.24 -1.54 17.87
C SER A 153 -0.26 -0.64 16.73
N ARG A 154 -1.07 -1.21 15.84
CA ARG A 154 -1.60 -0.51 14.68
C ARG A 154 -2.51 0.64 15.11
N VAL A 155 -2.30 1.83 14.53
CA VAL A 155 -3.14 3.01 14.71
C VAL A 155 -3.65 3.43 13.34
N VAL A 156 -4.96 3.70 13.28
CA VAL A 156 -5.66 4.11 12.06
C VAL A 156 -6.15 5.53 12.22
N ASP A 157 -5.77 6.39 11.29
CA ASP A 157 -6.16 7.79 11.25
C ASP A 157 -6.98 8.01 9.97
N LEU A 158 -8.30 8.09 10.14
CA LEU A 158 -9.26 8.23 9.05
C LEU A 158 -9.35 9.71 8.68
N LYS A 159 -8.83 10.06 7.49
CA LYS A 159 -8.78 11.44 6.98
C LYS A 159 -10.10 11.94 6.41
N THR A 160 -11.05 11.03 6.22
CA THR A 160 -12.39 11.31 5.73
C THR A 160 -13.43 11.04 6.82
N ASP A 161 -13.03 11.15 8.09
CA ASP A 161 -13.93 11.04 9.23
C ASP A 161 -14.86 12.25 9.26
N ARG A 162 -16.17 12.00 9.28
CA ARG A 162 -17.17 13.06 9.15
C ARG A 162 -18.48 12.66 9.82
N PRO A 163 -19.31 13.62 10.28
CA PRO A 163 -20.53 13.32 11.02
C PRO A 163 -21.51 12.41 10.26
N GLU A 164 -21.54 12.48 8.92
CA GLU A 164 -22.44 11.70 8.07
C GLU A 164 -21.98 10.24 7.90
N LEU A 165 -20.77 9.91 8.34
CA LEU A 165 -20.24 8.55 8.27
C LEU A 165 -20.85 7.70 9.38
N SER A 166 -21.66 6.70 9.01
CA SER A 166 -22.23 5.78 9.99
C SER A 166 -21.13 5.07 10.78
N ARG A 167 -21.38 4.79 12.06
CA ARG A 167 -20.41 4.13 12.94
C ARG A 167 -20.05 2.74 12.44
N GLU A 168 -21.01 2.02 11.86
CA GLU A 168 -20.82 0.70 11.26
C GLU A 168 -19.86 0.78 10.07
N ARG A 169 -20.01 1.81 9.22
CA ARG A 169 -19.08 2.06 8.11
C ARG A 169 -17.70 2.44 8.65
N CYS A 170 -17.62 3.32 9.63
CA CYS A 170 -16.36 3.72 10.25
C CYS A 170 -15.63 2.50 10.84
N ALA A 171 -16.31 1.65 11.61
CA ALA A 171 -15.77 0.41 12.15
C ALA A 171 -15.20 -0.52 11.06
N ARG A 172 -15.97 -0.71 9.97
CA ARG A 172 -15.52 -1.50 8.82
C ARG A 172 -14.28 -0.89 8.17
N LEU A 173 -14.21 0.43 8.00
CA LEU A 173 -13.02 1.10 7.46
C LEU A 173 -11.81 0.92 8.38
N MET A 174 -11.98 1.06 9.70
CA MET A 174 -10.91 0.83 10.68
C MET A 174 -10.37 -0.61 10.61
N ARG A 175 -11.25 -1.61 10.41
CA ARG A 175 -10.84 -3.01 10.22
C ARG A 175 -10.07 -3.23 8.92
N LEU A 176 -10.58 -2.66 7.82
CA LEU A 176 -10.00 -2.79 6.49
C LEU A 176 -8.71 -1.98 6.30
N ALA A 177 -8.42 -1.03 7.20
CA ALA A 177 -7.21 -0.21 7.18
C ALA A 177 -5.95 -1.02 7.56
N THR A 178 -5.41 -1.73 6.58
CA THR A 178 -4.19 -2.54 6.68
C THR A 178 -3.27 -2.30 5.50
N LEU A 179 -1.96 -2.24 5.77
CA LEU A 179 -0.90 -2.13 4.78
C LEU A 179 -0.38 -3.50 4.32
N ARG A 180 -0.79 -4.58 5.00
CA ARG A 180 -0.43 -5.98 4.68
C ARG A 180 -0.53 -6.33 3.19
N SER A 181 -1.57 -5.85 2.50
CA SER A 181 -1.79 -6.16 1.08
C SER A 181 -0.71 -5.51 0.19
N VAL A 182 -0.40 -4.24 0.44
CA VAL A 182 0.64 -3.47 -0.26
C VAL A 182 2.03 -4.04 0.06
N ASP A 183 2.30 -4.33 1.34
CA ASP A 183 3.57 -4.93 1.77
C ASP A 183 3.78 -6.29 1.13
N SER A 184 2.74 -7.14 1.09
CA SER A 184 2.79 -8.44 0.41
C SER A 184 3.10 -8.30 -1.07
N TYR A 185 2.46 -7.34 -1.76
CA TYR A 185 2.73 -7.07 -3.17
C TYR A 185 4.17 -6.61 -3.40
N PHE A 186 4.66 -5.66 -2.60
CA PHE A 186 6.06 -5.22 -2.69
C PHE A 186 7.04 -6.33 -2.37
N HIS A 187 6.76 -7.17 -1.37
CA HIS A 187 7.58 -8.35 -1.09
C HIS A 187 7.64 -9.29 -2.30
N LYS A 188 6.50 -9.53 -2.97
CA LYS A 188 6.42 -10.37 -4.16
C LYS A 188 7.25 -9.82 -5.34
N ILE A 189 7.27 -8.50 -5.51
CA ILE A 189 8.14 -7.86 -6.51
C ILE A 189 9.61 -8.07 -6.13
N ARG A 190 9.98 -7.74 -4.88
CA ARG A 190 11.38 -7.78 -4.41
C ARG A 190 11.96 -9.20 -4.37
N SER A 191 11.11 -10.22 -4.19
CA SER A 191 11.53 -11.62 -4.21
C SER A 191 11.71 -12.17 -5.63
N ASN A 192 10.93 -11.68 -6.60
CA ASN A 192 10.90 -12.23 -7.95
C ASN A 192 11.75 -11.43 -8.94
N VAL A 193 11.96 -10.14 -8.70
CA VAL A 193 12.76 -9.25 -9.53
C VAL A 193 14.05 -8.92 -8.79
N ARG A 194 15.16 -9.56 -9.18
CA ARG A 194 16.46 -9.42 -8.49
C ARG A 194 16.92 -7.97 -8.39
N ALA A 195 16.77 -7.21 -9.47
CA ALA A 195 17.12 -5.79 -9.52
C ALA A 195 16.28 -4.90 -8.57
N ALA A 196 15.12 -5.39 -8.10
CA ALA A 196 14.28 -4.71 -7.11
C ALA A 196 14.50 -5.23 -5.68
N SER A 197 15.37 -6.22 -5.49
CA SER A 197 15.65 -6.77 -4.16
C SER A 197 16.27 -5.71 -3.25
N ARG A 198 16.09 -5.85 -1.93
CA ARG A 198 16.76 -4.93 -0.99
C ARG A 198 18.24 -5.28 -0.98
N PRO A 199 19.14 -4.27 -1.02
CA PRO A 199 20.57 -4.54 -0.91
C PRO A 199 20.88 -5.22 0.42
N VAL A 200 21.63 -6.31 0.35
CA VAL A 200 22.10 -7.03 1.55
C VAL A 200 23.45 -6.45 1.92
N SER A 201 23.49 -5.72 3.04
CA SER A 201 24.76 -5.24 3.60
C SER A 201 25.44 -6.38 4.34
N THR A 202 26.53 -6.92 3.79
CA THR A 202 27.39 -7.86 4.51
C THR A 202 28.58 -7.11 5.12
N PRO A 203 29.11 -7.54 6.28
CA PRO A 203 30.32 -6.95 6.87
C PRO A 203 31.50 -6.93 5.88
N SER A 204 31.58 -7.93 4.99
CA SER A 204 32.60 -8.03 3.93
C SER A 204 32.43 -7.05 2.78
N ALA A 205 31.25 -6.43 2.60
CA ALA A 205 30.98 -5.51 1.51
C ALA A 205 31.47 -4.07 1.77
N ASN A 206 32.03 -3.79 2.95
CA ASN A 206 32.53 -2.47 3.36
C ASN A 206 31.52 -1.33 3.09
N GLY A 207 30.24 -1.57 3.39
CA GLY A 207 29.15 -0.61 3.17
C GLY A 207 28.67 -0.49 1.72
N ARG A 208 29.22 -1.24 0.75
CA ARG A 208 28.71 -1.28 -0.62
C ARG A 208 27.38 -2.01 -0.67
N THR A 209 26.36 -1.32 -1.17
CA THR A 209 25.00 -1.84 -1.37
C THR A 209 24.72 -2.22 -2.82
N TRP A 210 25.53 -1.72 -3.77
CA TRP A 210 25.40 -2.03 -5.19
C TRP A 210 26.03 -3.40 -5.51
N ASP A 211 25.21 -4.32 -6.03
CA ASP A 211 25.62 -5.67 -6.42
C ASP A 211 25.52 -5.89 -7.95
N ARG A 212 25.87 -7.10 -8.40
CA ARG A 212 25.85 -7.49 -9.84
C ARG A 212 24.46 -7.53 -10.47
N HIS A 213 23.38 -7.51 -9.68
CA HIS A 213 22.01 -7.66 -10.13
C HIS A 213 21.32 -6.32 -10.38
N PHE A 214 21.95 -5.21 -9.98
CA PHE A 214 21.45 -3.88 -10.31
C PHE A 214 21.66 -3.58 -11.80
N LEU A 215 20.66 -2.92 -12.39
CA LEU A 215 20.64 -2.61 -13.81
C LEU A 215 21.37 -1.29 -14.06
N TYR A 216 22.31 -1.30 -15.00
CA TYR A 216 23.04 -0.09 -15.43
C TYR A 216 22.12 0.99 -16.01
N LYS A 217 21.01 0.56 -16.64
CA LYS A 217 19.99 1.43 -17.23
C LYS A 217 18.71 1.35 -16.40
N PRO A 218 18.34 2.38 -15.62
CA PRO A 218 17.18 2.34 -14.73
C PRO A 218 15.85 2.16 -15.50
N GLU A 219 15.80 2.54 -16.77
CA GLU A 219 14.65 2.35 -17.66
C GLU A 219 14.28 0.86 -17.79
N MET A 220 15.27 -0.03 -17.70
CA MET A 220 15.02 -1.47 -17.73
C MET A 220 14.22 -1.94 -16.53
N LEU A 221 14.44 -1.35 -15.35
CA LEU A 221 13.66 -1.67 -14.16
C LEU A 221 12.20 -1.26 -14.34
N VAL A 222 11.95 -0.08 -14.93
CA VAL A 222 10.59 0.39 -15.23
C VAL A 222 9.86 -0.60 -16.14
N LYS A 223 10.49 -0.98 -17.26
CA LYS A 223 9.93 -1.96 -18.21
C LYS A 223 9.62 -3.31 -17.55
N ILE A 224 10.56 -3.83 -16.75
CA ILE A 224 10.37 -5.10 -16.03
C ILE A 224 9.21 -5.00 -15.03
N ILE A 225 9.12 -3.90 -14.28
CA ILE A 225 8.02 -3.66 -13.32
C ILE A 225 6.68 -3.54 -14.05
N GLU A 226 6.62 -2.90 -15.21
CA GLU A 226 5.40 -2.80 -16.02
C GLU A 226 4.91 -4.17 -16.49
N ILE A 227 5.81 -5.01 -17.03
CA ILE A 227 5.50 -6.39 -17.40
C ILE A 227 5.00 -7.18 -16.18
N TYR A 228 5.69 -7.07 -15.05
CA TYR A 228 5.29 -7.74 -13.81
C TYR A 228 3.91 -7.29 -13.33
N ARG A 229 3.63 -5.98 -13.38
CA ARG A 229 2.32 -5.40 -13.04
C ARG A 229 1.23 -5.95 -13.94
N PHE A 230 1.47 -6.00 -15.25
CA PHE A 230 0.52 -6.55 -16.21
C PHE A 230 0.23 -8.02 -15.91
N HIS A 231 1.28 -8.84 -15.80
CA HIS A 231 1.16 -10.26 -15.48
C HIS A 231 0.41 -10.49 -14.16
N HIS A 232 0.75 -9.75 -13.09
CA HIS A 232 0.06 -9.87 -11.80
C HIS A 232 -1.42 -9.49 -11.87
N ASN A 233 -1.75 -8.38 -12.52
CA ASN A 233 -3.09 -7.81 -12.51
C ASN A 233 -4.05 -8.50 -13.49
N TRP A 234 -3.55 -9.01 -14.62
CA TRP A 234 -4.39 -9.48 -15.73
C TRP A 234 -4.26 -10.97 -16.05
N MET A 235 -3.09 -11.58 -15.86
CA MET A 235 -2.86 -13.00 -16.18
C MET A 235 -2.99 -13.88 -14.94
N GLY A 236 -2.38 -13.45 -13.83
CA GLY A 236 -2.31 -14.22 -12.58
C GLY A 236 -1.41 -15.46 -12.70
N SER A 237 -1.43 -16.32 -11.69
CA SER A 237 -0.82 -17.66 -11.76
C SER A 237 -1.85 -18.71 -12.22
N ARG A 238 -1.39 -19.95 -12.43
CA ARG A 238 -2.25 -21.11 -12.70
C ARG A 238 -3.38 -21.24 -11.65
N ASP A 239 -3.04 -21.09 -10.38
CA ASP A 239 -3.98 -21.26 -9.26
C ASP A 239 -4.86 -20.04 -8.98
N THR A 240 -4.59 -18.90 -9.64
CA THR A 240 -5.35 -17.68 -9.42
C THR A 240 -6.76 -17.84 -9.99
N LYS A 241 -7.81 -17.92 -9.17
CA LYS A 241 -9.19 -18.02 -9.69
C LYS A 241 -9.70 -16.70 -10.28
N ARG A 242 -9.41 -15.57 -9.62
CA ARG A 242 -9.77 -14.21 -10.06
C ARG A 242 -8.58 -13.29 -9.91
N THR A 243 -8.21 -12.60 -10.99
CA THR A 243 -7.11 -11.63 -10.98
C THR A 243 -7.53 -10.32 -10.32
N PRO A 244 -6.59 -9.46 -9.90
CA PRO A 244 -6.91 -8.12 -9.40
C PRO A 244 -7.80 -7.31 -10.36
N ALA A 245 -7.52 -7.33 -11.67
CA ALA A 245 -8.36 -6.65 -12.66
C ALA A 245 -9.80 -7.20 -12.68
N MET A 246 -9.98 -8.52 -12.55
CA MET A 246 -11.31 -9.13 -12.44
C MET A 246 -12.04 -8.81 -11.12
N LYS A 247 -11.30 -8.58 -10.03
CA LYS A 247 -11.88 -8.19 -8.74
C LYS A 247 -12.38 -6.74 -8.79
N LEU A 248 -11.67 -5.87 -9.50
CA LEU A 248 -12.02 -4.47 -9.71
C LEU A 248 -13.06 -4.24 -10.84
N GLY A 249 -13.48 -5.30 -11.55
CA GLY A 249 -14.41 -5.19 -12.67
C GLY A 249 -13.79 -4.62 -13.95
N LEU A 250 -12.46 -4.50 -14.01
CA LEU A 250 -11.73 -4.03 -15.20
C LEU A 250 -11.57 -5.12 -16.27
N ALA A 251 -11.71 -6.39 -15.89
CA ALA A 251 -11.57 -7.54 -16.78
C ALA A 251 -12.69 -8.56 -16.55
N LYS A 252 -13.21 -9.16 -17.64
CA LYS A 252 -14.20 -10.26 -17.57
C LYS A 252 -13.54 -11.62 -17.32
N GLY A 253 -12.26 -11.78 -17.67
CA GLY A 253 -11.51 -13.02 -17.55
C GLY A 253 -10.01 -12.76 -17.47
N LYS A 254 -9.23 -13.84 -17.33
CA LYS A 254 -7.77 -13.77 -17.43
C LYS A 254 -7.36 -13.46 -18.86
N ILE A 255 -6.25 -12.75 -18.99
CA ILE A 255 -5.50 -12.66 -20.24
C ILE A 255 -4.49 -13.80 -20.28
N TYR A 256 -4.38 -14.48 -21.41
CA TYR A 256 -3.44 -15.55 -21.67
C TYR A 256 -2.37 -15.10 -22.67
N GLU A 257 -1.25 -15.82 -22.75
CA GLU A 257 -0.17 -15.50 -23.71
C GLU A 257 -0.67 -15.50 -25.16
N ARG A 258 -1.55 -16.44 -25.51
CA ARG A 258 -2.24 -16.49 -26.81
C ARG A 258 -2.99 -15.21 -27.19
N ASP A 259 -3.51 -14.49 -26.19
CA ASP A 259 -4.28 -13.27 -26.43
C ASP A 259 -3.36 -12.07 -26.77
N LEU A 260 -2.06 -12.19 -26.50
CA LEU A 260 -1.05 -11.16 -26.73
C LEU A 260 -0.17 -11.44 -27.95
N PHE A 261 0.19 -12.71 -28.14
CA PHE A 261 1.19 -13.12 -29.13
C PHE A 261 0.61 -13.92 -30.30
N GLY A 262 -0.66 -14.33 -30.24
CA GLY A 262 -1.37 -14.94 -31.37
C GLY A 262 -1.06 -16.41 -31.66
N GLU A 263 -0.43 -17.13 -30.72
CA GLU A 263 -0.24 -18.59 -30.78
C GLU A 263 -1.17 -19.34 -29.81
#